data_AF-A0A7J9LLD6-F1
#
_entry.id   AF-A0A7J9LLD6-F1
#
_cell.length_a   1.000
_cell.length_b   1.000
_cell.length_c   1.000
_cell.angle_alpha   90.00
_cell.angle_beta   90.00
_cell.angle_gamma   90.00
#
_symmetry.space_group_name_H-M   'P 1'
#
loop_
_entity.id
_entity.type
_entity.pdbx_description
1 polymer ?
#
loop_
_entity_poly.entity_id
_entity_poly.type
_entity_poly.pdbx_seq_one_letter_code
_entity_poly.pdbx_strand_id
1 'polypeptide(L)'
;DADHVSSSSSPPTRRCNIPLSALLLRELLPVVKFSDLVDPPDSCTVCFKDFETEDEIWRLTNCRHIFHRSCLNRWMGYDQKTCPLCRLSLVPHDKEEMYNERLWWLCNNCQL
;
A
#
# COMPACT_ATOMS: atom_id res chain seq x y z
N ASP A 1 48.43 12.03 23.02
CA ASP A 1 47.91 11.41 21.80
C ASP A 1 46.83 10.39 22.11
N ALA A 2 45.61 10.66 21.65
CA ALA A 2 44.57 9.71 21.23
C ALA A 2 43.25 10.50 21.07
N ASP A 3 43.09 11.02 19.86
CA ASP A 3 41.89 11.09 19.04
C ASP A 3 40.65 11.89 19.49
N HIS A 4 40.57 13.03 18.81
CA HIS A 4 39.38 13.76 18.40
C HIS A 4 38.42 12.85 17.61
N VAL A 5 37.14 12.78 18.01
CA VAL A 5 36.05 12.52 17.06
C VAL A 5 34.89 13.46 17.35
N SER A 6 34.66 14.36 16.41
CA SER A 6 33.54 15.29 16.38
C SER A 6 32.45 14.76 15.45
N SER A 7 31.20 15.01 15.86
CA SER A 7 30.06 15.34 15.00
C SER A 7 29.45 14.25 14.13
N SER A 8 28.16 13.92 14.36
CA SER A 8 27.05 14.57 13.64
C SER A 8 25.70 13.85 13.82
N SER A 9 24.76 14.60 14.39
CA SER A 9 23.32 14.63 14.11
C SER A 9 22.71 13.53 13.23
N SER A 10 21.92 12.64 13.83
CA SER A 10 20.78 12.04 13.13
C SER A 10 19.49 12.72 13.62
N PRO A 11 18.71 13.38 12.75
CA PRO A 11 17.39 13.87 13.12
C PRO A 11 16.44 12.68 13.36
N PRO A 12 15.56 12.70 14.38
CA PRO A 12 14.47 11.75 14.47
C PRO A 12 13.37 12.15 13.46
N THR A 13 12.76 11.13 12.85
CA THR A 13 11.65 11.16 11.88
C THR A 13 12.03 11.42 10.41
N ARG A 14 12.53 10.37 9.75
CA ARG A 14 12.24 10.20 8.31
C ARG A 14 10.71 10.10 8.19
N ARG A 15 10.03 11.16 7.75
CA ARG A 15 8.74 10.96 7.10
C ARG A 15 9.06 10.04 5.92
N CYS A 16 8.58 8.81 5.96
CA CYS A 16 8.71 7.91 4.83
C CYS A 16 8.10 8.65 3.63
N ASN A 17 8.83 8.75 2.52
CA ASN A 17 8.36 9.29 1.23
C ASN A 17 7.27 8.37 0.66
N ILE A 18 6.17 8.20 1.39
CA ILE A 18 5.05 7.38 0.98
C ILE A 18 4.22 8.26 0.04
N PRO A 19 3.99 7.83 -1.19
CA PRO A 19 3.15 8.58 -2.12
C PRO A 19 1.78 8.85 -1.49
N LEU A 20 1.26 10.08 -1.64
CA LEU A 20 -0.08 10.44 -1.16
C LEU A 20 -1.15 9.51 -1.73
N SER A 21 -0.96 9.11 -2.99
CA SER A 21 -1.73 8.08 -3.69
C SER A 21 -1.80 6.76 -2.92
N ALA A 22 -0.69 6.33 -2.33
CA ALA A 22 -0.60 5.11 -1.54
C ALA A 22 -1.30 5.25 -0.20
N LEU A 23 -1.19 6.41 0.46
CA LEU A 23 -1.92 6.68 1.71
C LEU A 23 -3.43 6.58 1.49
N LEU A 24 -3.93 7.25 0.46
CA LEU A 24 -5.35 7.21 0.11
C LEU A 24 -5.82 5.79 -0.26
N LEU A 25 -5.06 5.05 -1.06
CA LEU A 25 -5.43 3.66 -1.41
C LEU A 25 -5.51 2.76 -0.18
N ARG A 26 -4.62 2.91 0.80
CA ARG A 26 -4.66 2.15 2.06
C ARG A 26 -5.92 2.43 2.89
N GLU A 27 -6.46 3.64 2.80
CA GLU A 27 -7.73 4.00 3.47
C GLU A 27 -8.95 3.39 2.75
N LEU A 28 -8.89 3.25 1.43
CA LEU A 28 -10.02 2.80 0.62
C LEU A 28 -10.18 1.28 0.56
N LEU A 29 -9.08 0.55 0.68
CA LEU A 29 -9.05 -0.91 0.55
C LEU A 29 -9.34 -1.59 1.91
N PRO A 30 -10.42 -2.38 2.03
CA PRO A 30 -10.78 -3.03 3.29
C PRO A 30 -9.82 -4.17 3.60
N VAL A 31 -9.14 -4.12 4.75
CA VAL A 31 -8.32 -5.23 5.25
C VAL A 31 -9.24 -6.33 5.74
N VAL A 32 -9.01 -7.56 5.30
CA VAL A 32 -9.74 -8.76 5.75
C VAL A 32 -8.74 -9.86 6.11
N LYS A 33 -9.13 -10.82 6.95
CA LYS A 33 -8.31 -12.00 7.19
C LYS A 33 -8.50 -13.01 6.07
N PHE A 34 -7.45 -13.77 5.76
CA PHE A 34 -7.53 -14.82 4.76
C PHE A 34 -8.55 -15.91 5.13
N SER A 35 -8.64 -16.26 6.42
CA SER A 35 -9.62 -17.23 6.94
C SER A 35 -11.10 -16.85 6.71
N ASP A 36 -11.40 -15.58 6.43
CA ASP A 36 -12.76 -15.11 6.15
C ASP A 36 -13.18 -15.31 4.68
N LEU A 37 -12.26 -15.77 3.80
CA LEU A 37 -12.54 -15.97 2.39
C LEU A 37 -13.07 -17.36 2.09
N VAL A 38 -14.00 -17.44 1.13
CA VAL A 38 -14.51 -18.71 0.59
C VAL A 38 -13.83 -18.99 -0.75
N ASP A 39 -13.22 -20.17 -0.87
CA ASP A 39 -12.50 -20.65 -2.07
C ASP A 39 -11.46 -19.65 -2.63
N PRO A 40 -10.54 -19.11 -1.80
CA PRO A 40 -9.47 -18.25 -2.29
C PRO A 40 -8.32 -19.06 -2.94
N PRO A 41 -7.46 -18.43 -3.76
CA PRO A 41 -6.20 -19.03 -4.17
C PRO A 41 -5.27 -19.25 -2.98
N ASP A 42 -4.42 -20.26 -3.07
CA ASP A 42 -3.58 -20.70 -1.95
C ASP A 42 -2.37 -19.79 -1.67
N SER A 43 -1.90 -19.02 -2.66
CA SER A 43 -0.65 -18.27 -2.55
C SER A 43 -0.70 -16.85 -3.11
N CYS A 44 0.11 -15.98 -2.52
CA CYS A 44 0.29 -14.61 -2.94
C CYS A 44 1.26 -14.55 -4.12
N THR A 45 0.80 -14.05 -5.27
CA THR A 45 1.62 -14.02 -6.50
C THR A 45 2.74 -12.98 -6.49
N VAL A 46 2.82 -12.14 -5.46
CA VAL A 46 3.88 -11.12 -5.32
C VAL A 46 5.08 -11.68 -4.58
N CYS A 47 4.85 -12.43 -3.50
CA CYS A 47 5.92 -13.01 -2.68
C CYS A 47 6.09 -14.52 -2.88
N PHE A 48 5.19 -15.16 -3.62
CA PHE A 48 5.14 -16.62 -3.87
C PHE A 48 5.06 -17.46 -2.59
N LYS A 49 4.50 -16.90 -1.51
CA LYS A 49 4.22 -17.62 -0.26
C LYS A 49 2.74 -17.94 -0.16
N ASP A 50 2.45 -19.08 0.44
CA ASP A 50 1.09 -19.48 0.79
C ASP A 50 0.48 -18.50 1.79
N PHE A 51 -0.84 -18.39 1.77
CA PHE A 51 -1.58 -17.63 2.75
C PHE A 51 -1.81 -18.45 4.01
N GLU A 52 -1.62 -17.82 5.17
CA GLU A 52 -1.94 -18.37 6.48
C GLU A 52 -3.29 -17.84 6.97
N THR A 53 -3.96 -18.56 7.86
CA THR A 53 -5.32 -18.23 8.33
C THR A 53 -5.43 -16.82 8.94
N GLU A 54 -4.37 -16.37 9.60
CA GLU A 54 -4.28 -15.06 10.25
C GLU A 54 -3.69 -13.97 9.35
N ASP A 55 -3.35 -14.28 8.10
CA ASP A 55 -2.83 -13.27 7.18
C ASP A 55 -3.87 -12.20 6.91
N GLU A 56 -3.46 -10.94 7.08
CA GLU A 56 -4.20 -9.81 6.56
C GLU A 56 -3.97 -9.69 5.05
N ILE A 57 -5.06 -9.69 4.30
CA ILE A 57 -5.04 -9.61 2.85
C ILE A 57 -5.85 -8.43 2.35
N TRP A 58 -5.59 -8.09 1.09
CA TRP A 58 -6.49 -7.26 0.30
C TRP A 58 -7.00 -8.03 -0.90
N ARG A 59 -8.33 -8.12 -0.99
CA ARG A 59 -9.05 -8.56 -2.18
C ARG A 59 -9.50 -7.34 -2.96
N LEU A 60 -8.95 -7.15 -4.15
CA LEU A 60 -9.27 -5.97 -4.96
C LEU A 60 -10.70 -6.04 -5.49
N THR A 61 -11.48 -4.98 -5.31
CA THR A 61 -12.89 -4.95 -5.75
C THR A 61 -13.03 -5.04 -7.27
N ASN A 62 -12.13 -4.39 -8.01
CA ASN A 62 -12.21 -4.30 -9.47
C ASN A 62 -11.84 -5.61 -10.21
N CYS A 63 -11.04 -6.50 -9.59
CA CYS A 63 -10.53 -7.70 -10.27
C CYS A 63 -10.50 -8.97 -9.41
N ARG A 64 -10.87 -8.87 -8.12
CA ARG A 64 -10.93 -9.96 -7.14
C ARG A 64 -9.60 -10.66 -6.82
N HIS A 65 -8.48 -10.22 -7.39
CA HIS A 65 -7.15 -10.72 -7.02
C HIS A 65 -6.82 -10.41 -5.56
N ILE A 66 -6.12 -11.36 -4.93
CA ILE A 66 -5.81 -11.36 -3.50
C ILE A 66 -4.31 -11.27 -3.31
N PHE A 67 -3.87 -10.42 -2.37
CA PHE A 67 -2.48 -10.23 -2.01
C PHE A 67 -2.36 -10.06 -0.50
N HIS A 68 -1.23 -10.43 0.09
CA HIS A 68 -0.91 -9.98 1.45
C HIS A 68 -0.97 -8.46 1.52
N ARG A 69 -1.55 -7.94 2.61
CA ARG A 69 -1.60 -6.50 2.89
C ARG A 69 -0.22 -5.87 2.77
N SER A 70 0.81 -6.53 3.33
CA SER A 70 2.21 -6.07 3.26
C SER A 70 2.78 -6.03 1.84
N CYS A 71 2.45 -7.02 1.01
CA CYS A 71 2.91 -7.11 -0.38
C CYS A 71 2.34 -5.99 -1.24
N LEU A 72 1.01 -5.79 -1.18
CA LEU A 72 0.38 -4.73 -1.95
C LEU A 72 0.69 -3.33 -1.36
N ASN A 73 0.90 -3.22 -0.04
CA ASN A 73 1.37 -1.98 0.58
C ASN A 73 2.75 -1.56 0.05
N ARG A 74 3.69 -2.51 -0.08
CA ARG A 74 5.00 -2.25 -0.69
C ARG A 74 4.86 -1.84 -2.16
N TRP A 75 4.00 -2.51 -2.91
CA TRP A 75 3.70 -2.17 -4.31
C TRP A 75 3.23 -0.71 -4.45
N MET A 76 2.26 -0.29 -3.65
CA MET A 76 1.80 1.10 -3.60
C MET A 76 2.88 2.08 -3.15
N GLY A 77 3.81 1.65 -2.29
CA GLY A 77 4.98 2.43 -1.89
C GLY A 77 5.89 2.82 -3.05
N TYR A 78 5.86 2.09 -4.17
CA TYR A 78 6.53 2.43 -5.42
C TYR A 78 5.65 3.25 -6.38
N ASP A 79 4.66 3.97 -5.83
CA ASP A 79 3.66 4.79 -6.52
C ASP A 79 2.80 4.02 -7.56
N GLN A 80 2.71 2.70 -7.40
CA GLN A 80 1.88 1.86 -8.26
C GLN A 80 0.42 1.89 -7.80
N LYS A 81 -0.49 2.18 -8.74
CA LYS A 81 -1.93 2.33 -8.51
C LYS A 81 -2.74 1.25 -9.22
N THR A 82 -2.09 0.18 -9.67
CA THR A 82 -2.70 -0.90 -10.44
C THR A 82 -2.42 -2.27 -9.84
N CYS A 83 -3.26 -3.25 -10.15
CA CYS A 83 -3.11 -4.63 -9.73
C CYS A 83 -1.79 -5.23 -10.27
N PRO A 84 -0.94 -5.84 -9.42
CA PRO A 84 0.30 -6.50 -9.86
C PRO A 84 0.09 -7.60 -10.91
N LEU A 85 -1.10 -8.20 -10.97
CA LEU A 85 -1.43 -9.30 -11.87
C LEU A 85 -2.02 -8.82 -13.20
N CYS A 86 -3.09 -8.02 -13.16
CA CYS A 86 -3.88 -7.69 -14.35
C CYS A 86 -3.87 -6.20 -14.72
N ARG A 87 -3.13 -5.37 -13.98
CA ARG A 87 -2.98 -3.92 -14.20
C ARG A 87 -4.26 -3.08 -14.11
N LEU A 88 -5.38 -3.65 -13.72
CA LEU A 88 -6.60 -2.88 -13.39
C LEU A 88 -6.35 -1.97 -12.19
N SER A 89 -7.00 -0.80 -12.15
CA SER A 89 -6.84 0.19 -11.07
C SER A 89 -7.10 -0.43 -9.69
N LEU A 90 -6.30 -0.02 -8.70
CA LEU A 90 -6.52 -0.34 -7.28
C LEU A 90 -7.62 0.52 -6.66
N VAL A 91 -7.95 1.66 -7.28
CA VAL A 91 -9.02 2.54 -6.80
C VAL A 91 -10.36 1.89 -7.13
N PRO A 92 -11.22 1.56 -6.13
CA PRO A 92 -12.55 1.04 -6.39
C PRO A 92 -13.33 1.98 -7.31
N HIS A 93 -14.01 1.45 -8.32
CA HIS A 93 -14.68 2.28 -9.34
C HIS A 93 -15.74 3.23 -8.73
N ASP A 94 -16.43 2.79 -7.68
CA ASP A 94 -17.41 3.59 -6.92
C ASP A 94 -16.77 4.73 -6.09
N LYS A 95 -15.44 4.74 -5.94
CA LYS A 95 -14.70 5.71 -5.13
C LYS A 95 -13.70 6.54 -5.95
N GLU A 96 -13.72 6.40 -7.27
CA GLU A 96 -12.71 6.99 -8.16
C GLU A 96 -12.70 8.52 -8.13
N GLU A 97 -13.88 9.15 -8.19
CA GLU A 97 -14.03 10.61 -8.12
C GLU A 97 -13.47 11.16 -6.78
N MET A 98 -13.92 10.61 -5.66
CA MET A 98 -13.46 11.01 -4.32
C MET A 98 -11.94 10.83 -4.16
N TYR A 99 -11.37 9.74 -4.69
CA TYR A 99 -9.93 9.50 -4.66
C TYR A 99 -9.18 10.58 -5.45
N ASN A 100 -9.62 10.87 -6.67
CA ASN A 100 -8.97 11.84 -7.56
C ASN A 100 -9.06 13.26 -6.99
N GLU A 101 -10.21 13.66 -6.45
CA GLU A 101 -10.40 14.96 -5.80
C GLU A 101 -9.48 15.12 -4.59
N ARG A 102 -9.43 14.11 -3.71
CA ARG A 102 -8.54 14.13 -2.54
C ARG A 102 -7.07 14.16 -2.93
N LEU A 103 -6.67 13.34 -3.90
CA LEU A 103 -5.28 13.29 -4.37
C LEU A 103 -4.89 14.63 -4.99
N TRP A 104 -5.73 15.18 -5.87
CA TRP A 104 -5.51 16.49 -6.48
C TRP A 104 -5.40 17.59 -5.42
N TRP A 105 -6.31 17.60 -4.44
CA TRP A 105 -6.30 18.59 -3.36
C TRP A 105 -5.00 18.51 -2.56
N LEU A 106 -4.58 17.31 -2.14
CA LEU A 106 -3.35 17.11 -1.39
C LEU A 106 -2.10 17.49 -2.19
N CYS A 107 -2.09 17.25 -3.51
CA CYS A 107 -0.96 17.62 -4.37
C CYS A 107 -0.86 19.12 -4.64
N ASN A 108 -1.98 19.84 -4.78
CA ASN A 108 -1.99 21.25 -5.18
C ASN A 108 -2.13 22.22 -3.99
N ASN A 109 -2.59 21.73 -2.83
CA ASN A 109 -2.80 22.54 -1.63
C ASN A 109 -1.94 22.06 -0.46
N CYS A 110 -0.87 21.30 -0.74
CA CYS A 110 0.16 21.01 0.25
C CYS A 110 0.93 22.29 0.60
N GLN A 111 0.34 23.14 1.44
CA GLN A 111 1.09 24.05 2.30
C GLN A 111 1.67 23.20 3.44
N LEU A 112 2.87 22.66 3.23
CA LEU A 112 3.77 22.26 4.31
C LEU A 112 4.70 23.44 4.62
#